data_AF-A0A8K1SZ94-F1
#
_entry.id   AF-A0A8K1SZ94-F1
#
_cell.length_a   1.000
_cell.length_b   1.000
_cell.length_c   1.000
_cell.angle_alpha   90.00
_cell.angle_beta   90.00
_cell.angle_gamma   90.00
#
_symmetry.space_group_name_H-M   'P 1'
#
loop_
_entity.id
_entity.type
_entity.pdbx_description
1 polymer ?
#
loop_
_entity_poly.entity_id
_entity_poly.type
_entity_poly.pdbx_seq_one_letter_code
_entity_poly.pdbx_strand_id
1 'polypeptide(L)'
;MLFLYFILFSAILVGFFISISRFLNCLIILENFNVLILLFSLLYSSFDSHMIFIVLMVVSTIEVIVGLVILTRVWESANSLDLLSF
;
A
#
# COMPACT_ATOMS: atom_id res chain seq x y z
N MET A 1 -8.40 12.36 17.74
CA MET A 1 -8.52 11.78 16.39
C MET A 1 -7.33 12.16 15.50
N LEU A 2 -7.09 13.44 15.20
CA LEU A 2 -5.99 13.86 14.32
C LEU A 2 -4.59 13.45 14.83
N PHE A 3 -4.31 13.58 16.13
CA PHE A 3 -3.03 13.16 16.71
C PHE A 3 -2.76 11.66 16.55
N LEU A 4 -3.78 10.82 16.76
CA LEU A 4 -3.68 9.37 16.61
C LEU A 4 -3.44 8.98 15.14
N TYR A 5 -4.12 9.66 14.21
CA TYR A 5 -3.87 9.51 12.77
C TYR A 5 -2.42 9.83 12.40
N PHE A 6 -1.86 10.93 12.94
CA PHE A 6 -0.48 11.31 12.68
C PHE A 6 0.55 10.30 13.22
N ILE A 7 0.27 9.71 14.39
CA ILE A 7 1.10 8.63 14.95
C ILE A 7 1.08 7.40 14.04
N LEU A 8 -0.11 6.95 13.64
CA LEU A 8 -0.25 5.78 12.77
C LEU A 8 0.41 6.03 11.40
N PHE A 9 0.23 7.21 10.83
CA PHE A 9 0.90 7.64 9.59
C PHE A 9 2.43 7.57 9.72
N SER A 10 2.98 8.09 10.81
CA SER A 10 4.42 8.04 11.10
C SER A 10 4.91 6.59 11.25
N ALA A 11 4.16 5.74 11.97
CA ALA A 11 4.52 4.33 12.16
C ALA A 11 4.57 3.57 10.82
N ILE A 12 3.64 3.84 9.90
CA ILE A 12 3.60 3.24 8.56
C ILE A 12 4.82 3.69 7.74
N LEU A 13 5.15 4.99 7.75
CA LEU A 13 6.33 5.50 7.03
C LEU A 13 7.63 4.87 7.55
N VAL A 14 7.79 4.79 8.87
CA VAL A 14 8.96 4.14 9.48
C VAL A 14 9.01 2.66 9.10
N GLY A 15 7.87 1.95 9.15
CA GLY A 15 7.76 0.56 8.72
C GLY A 15 8.14 0.37 7.25
N PHE A 16 7.76 1.29 6.38
CA PHE A 16 8.09 1.26 4.95
C PHE A 16 9.60 1.36 4.72
N PHE A 17 10.29 2.29 5.38
CA PHE A 17 11.75 2.42 5.25
C PHE A 17 12.50 1.18 5.76
N ILE A 18 12.04 0.55 6.83
CA ILE A 18 12.67 -0.65 7.41
C ILE A 18 12.49 -1.88 6.48
N SER A 19 11.37 -1.95 5.78
CA SER A 19 10.97 -3.13 4.99
C SER A 19 11.36 -3.09 3.52
N ILE A 20 12.07 -2.05 3.08
CA ILE A 20 12.30 -1.74 1.66
C ILE A 20 12.98 -2.87 0.85
N SER A 21 13.68 -3.77 1.52
CA SER A 21 14.34 -4.93 0.92
C SER A 21 13.38 -6.07 0.54
N ARG A 22 12.18 -6.12 1.15
CA ARG A 22 11.19 -7.17 0.92
C ARG A 22 9.94 -6.57 0.30
N PHE A 23 9.85 -6.69 -1.02
CA PHE A 23 8.77 -6.09 -1.81
C PHE A 23 7.36 -6.45 -1.32
N LEU A 24 7.13 -7.71 -0.92
CA LEU A 24 5.84 -8.15 -0.37
C LEU A 24 5.50 -7.45 0.95
N ASN A 25 6.50 -7.22 1.80
CA ASN A 25 6.29 -6.50 3.07
C ASN A 25 5.97 -5.01 2.81
N CYS A 26 6.60 -4.40 1.81
CA CYS A 26 6.25 -3.04 1.37
C CYS A 26 4.81 -2.94 0.87
N LEU A 27 4.35 -3.92 0.09
CA LEU A 27 2.95 -3.98 -0.36
C LEU A 27 1.96 -4.04 0.81
N ILE A 28 2.22 -4.88 1.80
CA ILE A 28 1.37 -4.97 3.01
C ILE A 28 1.33 -3.64 3.76
N ILE A 29 2.47 -2.95 3.87
CA ILE A 29 2.55 -1.67 4.57
C ILE A 29 1.81 -0.56 3.80
N LEU A 30 1.89 -0.56 2.48
CA LEU A 30 1.11 0.34 1.61
C LEU A 30 -0.40 0.04 1.67
N GLU A 31 -0.81 -1.22 1.79
CA GLU A 31 -2.23 -1.54 1.99
C GLU A 31 -2.76 -0.99 3.32
N ASN A 32 -1.98 -1.13 4.41
CA ASN A 32 -2.34 -0.54 5.71
C ASN A 32 -2.43 1.00 5.64
N PHE A 33 -1.59 1.62 4.81
CA PHE A 33 -1.68 3.05 4.53
C PHE A 33 -2.99 3.45 3.85
N ASN A 34 -3.40 2.69 2.84
CA ASN A 34 -4.67 2.92 2.14
C ASN A 34 -5.88 2.74 3.03
N VAL A 35 -5.88 1.73 3.91
CA VAL A 35 -6.94 1.55 4.92
C VAL A 35 -7.02 2.75 5.85
N LEU A 36 -5.88 3.30 6.27
CA LEU A 36 -5.83 4.48 7.12
C LEU A 36 -6.43 5.72 6.43
N ILE A 37 -6.11 5.94 5.15
CA ILE A 37 -6.68 7.02 4.34
C ILE A 37 -8.20 6.86 4.19
N LEU A 38 -8.68 5.65 3.90
CA LEU A 38 -10.11 5.36 3.78
C LEU A 38 -10.84 5.62 5.09
N LEU A 39 -10.26 5.21 6.22
CA LEU A 39 -10.82 5.44 7.54
C LEU A 39 -10.88 6.95 7.87
N PHE A 40 -9.85 7.71 7.50
CA PHE A 40 -9.87 9.16 7.62
C PHE A 40 -10.96 9.81 6.75
N SER A 41 -11.08 9.38 5.50
CA SER A 41 -12.13 9.86 4.59
C SER A 41 -13.53 9.59 5.15
N LEU A 42 -13.74 8.43 5.78
CA LEU A 42 -15.03 8.09 6.38
C LEU A 42 -15.34 8.95 7.61
N LEU A 43 -14.35 9.18 8.49
CA LEU A 43 -14.51 10.00 9.68
C LEU A 43 -14.73 11.49 9.38
N TYR A 44 -14.14 12.01 8.30
CA TYR A 44 -14.25 13.41 7.91
C TYR A 44 -15.45 13.68 6.97
N SER A 45 -16.10 12.62 6.46
CA SER A 45 -17.15 12.75 5.46
C SER A 45 -18.47 13.25 6.06
N SER A 46 -18.69 14.56 6.03
CA SER A 46 -20.00 15.18 6.22
C SER A 46 -20.78 15.19 4.89
N PHE A 47 -21.79 14.32 4.79
CA PHE A 47 -22.88 14.26 3.79
C PHE A 47 -22.59 14.23 2.27
N ASP A 48 -21.50 14.80 1.74
CA ASP A 48 -21.23 14.89 0.27
C ASP A 48 -19.97 14.15 -0.23
N SER A 49 -19.05 13.75 0.65
CA SER A 49 -17.76 13.16 0.25
C SER A 49 -17.76 11.63 0.04
N HIS A 50 -18.93 11.00 -0.03
CA HIS A 50 -19.02 9.56 -0.32
C HIS A 50 -18.41 9.19 -1.68
N MET A 51 -18.45 10.10 -2.66
CA MET A 51 -17.79 9.92 -3.96
C MET A 51 -16.26 9.82 -3.81
N ILE A 52 -15.66 10.63 -2.93
CA ILE A 52 -14.21 10.63 -2.69
C ILE A 52 -13.79 9.30 -2.05
N PHE A 53 -14.57 8.78 -1.10
CA PHE A 53 -14.33 7.48 -0.49
C PHE A 53 -14.30 6.34 -1.53
N ILE A 54 -15.27 6.33 -2.46
CA ILE A 54 -15.34 5.31 -3.51
C ILE A 54 -14.15 5.44 -4.47
N VAL A 55 -13.79 6.65 -4.89
CA VAL A 55 -12.63 6.88 -5.76
C VAL A 55 -11.34 6.40 -5.10
N LEU A 56 -11.14 6.73 -3.81
CA LEU A 56 -9.98 6.28 -3.05
C LEU A 56 -9.93 4.74 -2.93
N MET A 57 -11.08 4.09 -2.80
CA MET A 57 -11.18 2.62 -2.78
C MET A 57 -10.78 2.00 -4.13
N VAL A 58 -11.21 2.59 -5.24
CA VAL A 58 -10.82 2.08 -6.57
C VAL A 58 -9.32 2.25 -6.78
N VAL A 59 -8.77 3.43 -6.46
CA VAL A 59 -7.33 3.70 -6.59
C VAL A 59 -6.51 2.74 -5.73
N SER A 60 -6.91 2.46 -4.50
CA SER A 60 -6.18 1.52 -3.63
C SER A 60 -6.15 0.10 -4.18
N THR A 61 -7.23 -0.36 -4.82
CA THR A 61 -7.22 -1.69 -5.46
C THR A 61 -6.30 -1.74 -6.69
N ILE A 62 -6.24 -0.67 -7.48
CA ILE A 62 -5.34 -0.57 -8.63
C ILE A 62 -3.88 -0.63 -8.17
N GLU A 63 -3.53 0.09 -7.11
CA GLU A 63 -2.19 0.08 -6.53
C GLU A 63 -1.75 -1.34 -6.16
N VAL A 64 -2.59 -2.11 -5.46
CA VAL A 64 -2.27 -3.47 -5.04
C VAL A 64 -2.12 -4.40 -6.25
N ILE A 65 -2.99 -4.30 -7.26
CA ILE A 65 -2.88 -5.09 -8.49
C ILE A 65 -1.56 -4.78 -9.20
N VAL A 66 -1.23 -3.51 -9.40
CA VAL A 66 0.01 -3.09 -10.06
C VAL A 66 1.23 -3.57 -9.26
N GLY A 67 1.21 -3.43 -7.94
CA GLY A 67 2.26 -3.92 -7.06
C GLY A 67 2.45 -5.43 -7.18
N LEU A 68 1.38 -6.21 -7.16
CA LEU A 68 1.46 -7.66 -7.34
C LEU A 68 1.98 -8.06 -8.73
N VAL A 69 1.56 -7.37 -9.79
CA VAL A 69 2.08 -7.60 -11.14
C VAL A 69 3.59 -7.36 -11.18
N ILE A 70 4.06 -6.25 -10.61
CA ILE A 70 5.51 -5.96 -10.52
C ILE A 70 6.23 -7.06 -9.74
N LEU A 71 5.68 -7.50 -8.61
CA LEU A 71 6.26 -8.58 -7.80
C LEU A 71 6.40 -9.87 -8.61
N THR A 72 5.37 -10.26 -9.37
CA THR A 72 5.43 -11.48 -10.20
C THR A 72 6.50 -11.39 -11.28
N ARG A 73 6.67 -10.23 -11.92
CA ARG A 73 7.72 -10.03 -12.93
C ARG A 73 9.12 -10.03 -12.35
N VAL A 74 9.31 -9.40 -11.18
CA VAL A 74 10.58 -9.43 -10.46
C VAL A 74 10.92 -10.87 -10.06
N TRP A 75 9.94 -11.63 -9.57
CA TRP A 75 10.13 -13.04 -9.22
C TRP A 75 10.51 -13.90 -10.43
N GLU A 76 9.82 -13.74 -11.57
CA GLU A 76 10.17 -14.43 -12.81
C GLU A 76 11.60 -14.09 -13.28
N SER A 77 12.01 -12.82 -13.18
CA SER A 77 13.37 -12.40 -13.56
C SER A 77 14.45 -12.96 -12.63
N ALA A 78 14.20 -13.02 -11.32
CA ALA A 78 15.12 -13.61 -10.34
C ALA A 78 15.30 -15.11 -10.59
N ASN A 79 14.19 -15.85 -10.78
CA ASN A 79 14.25 -17.27 -11.12
C ASN A 79 14.94 -17.55 -12.46
N SER A 80 14.84 -16.64 -13.43
CA SER A 80 15.53 -16.77 -14.72
C SER A 80 17.05 -16.60 -14.61
N LEU A 81 17.52 -15.74 -13.70
CA LEU A 81 18.94 -15.53 -13.44
C LEU A 81 19.57 -16.74 -12.75
N ASP A 82 18.84 -17.36 -11.81
CA ASP A 82 19.31 -18.58 -11.14
C ASP A 82 19.46 -19.75 -12.13
N LEU A 83 18.59 -19.88 -13.13
CA LEU A 83 18.67 -20.92 -14.18
C LEU A 83 19.84 -20.74 -15.17
N LEU A 84 20.30 -19.50 -15.41
CA LEU A 84 21.43 -19.22 -16.31
C LEU A 84 22.80 -19.34 -15.61
N SER A 85 22.81 -19.50 -14.28
CA SER A 85 24.03 -19.61 -13.47
C SER A 85 24.54 -21.05 -13.27
N PHE A 86 23.93 -22.03 -13.94
CA PHE A 86 24.36 -23.44 -13.96
C PHE A 86 25.07 -23.85 -15.24
#